data_AF-A0A9E6DL04-F1
#
_entry.id   AF-A0A9E6DL04-F1
#
_cell.length_a   1.000
_cell.length_b   1.000
_cell.length_c   1.000
_cell.angle_alpha   90.00
_cell.angle_beta   90.00
_cell.angle_gamma   90.00
#
_symmetry.space_group_name_H-M   'P 1'
#
loop_
_entity.id
_entity.type
_entity.pdbx_description
1 polymer ?
#
loop_
_entity_poly.entity_id
_entity_poly.type
_entity_poly.pdbx_seq_one_letter_code
_entity_poly.pdbx_strand_id
1 'polypeptide(L)'
;MRGYPDALAPRCLWQRCLSKRTLHRYPSPQNRFSGQLAMLAMVSSILLAPKGNALPATPNSVGSDTTSAVATHPPATEPTSAGDPTAAPSATAAASSPTLSSTVDESVAVKLSPKDADESSVPDEVLREIDAGPEELNDSANDGAPPLERISVLPCQAELADEENVVQWRAPTTADIEARRICRQVSFVLREALQDLGFTLVVADTGRTNHNSLDEQLLAVAETRWAIVPRIELIGEEVRIELLAAIPKSRVLLKRVELADLEHLDVRTVVMIRDITRVAWPVQATPQVGETVQTPAVVYHARSPGRSVLVLGSALLGGYAGFTLQRAGDSNDGRLIYPMIALGTGIGVGASMVIAEEWDVGLGDAWFLAATTLWPTSSAVLLSEHHGASNRERLMYGLAGAFGGAALGTGALGFGGMSTGGALVTHSGGAYGTLLGGMAERMIAGGNDLPRRGLAYGGMAGVVLAGAWAAQFRSPSPSRILFIDMSAGLGALAGAALASPLVFDDSGEDKQRLFFGSVTTGLLAGGLIGAWMTPSEKSPSDSSLQMTPFFDSTIESTHTRYTLGLRGSF
;
A
#
# COMPACT_ATOMS: atom_id res chain seq x y z
N MET A 1 -65.21 3.10 -46.11
CA MET A 1 -65.25 4.49 -45.61
C MET A 1 -64.71 4.50 -44.19
N ARG A 2 -63.92 5.52 -43.83
CA ARG A 2 -63.18 5.66 -42.55
C ARG A 2 -64.08 5.55 -41.31
N GLY A 3 -63.57 4.95 -40.23
CA GLY A 3 -64.17 4.96 -38.89
C GLY A 3 -63.15 4.52 -37.81
N TYR A 4 -63.12 5.26 -36.70
CA TYR A 4 -62.13 5.41 -35.63
C TYR A 4 -61.87 4.18 -34.69
N PRO A 5 -60.89 4.27 -33.76
CA PRO A 5 -60.24 3.21 -32.98
C PRO A 5 -60.68 3.16 -31.50
N ASP A 6 -59.89 2.43 -30.70
CA ASP A 6 -59.71 2.43 -29.23
C ASP A 6 -60.00 1.09 -28.55
N ALA A 7 -58.94 0.45 -28.03
CA ALA A 7 -59.07 -0.58 -26.99
C ALA A 7 -57.87 -0.51 -26.04
N LEU A 8 -58.23 -0.43 -24.77
CA LEU A 8 -57.45 -0.04 -23.60
C LEU A 8 -56.59 -1.17 -23.03
N ALA A 9 -55.52 -0.75 -22.36
CA ALA A 9 -54.64 -1.55 -21.50
C ALA A 9 -55.35 -2.08 -20.23
N PRO A 10 -54.93 -3.23 -19.68
CA PRO A 10 -55.22 -3.59 -18.30
C PRO A 10 -54.05 -3.25 -17.36
N ARG A 11 -54.37 -2.46 -16.33
CA ARG A 11 -53.56 -2.27 -15.12
C ARG A 11 -53.77 -3.48 -14.20
N CYS A 12 -52.70 -4.15 -13.80
CA CYS A 12 -52.73 -5.08 -12.66
C CYS A 12 -52.18 -4.39 -11.40
N LEU A 13 -53.04 -4.34 -10.38
CA LEU A 13 -52.69 -4.18 -8.97
C LEU A 13 -51.62 -5.21 -8.58
N TRP A 14 -50.66 -4.85 -7.73
CA TRP A 14 -50.19 -5.66 -6.60
C TRP A 14 -49.33 -4.77 -5.70
N GLN A 15 -49.99 -4.06 -4.78
CA GLN A 15 -49.37 -3.23 -3.75
C GLN A 15 -49.96 -3.65 -2.40
N ARG A 16 -49.32 -4.63 -1.75
CA ARG A 16 -49.32 -4.93 -0.29
C ARG A 16 -48.96 -6.39 -0.04
N CYS A 17 -47.68 -6.66 0.22
CA CYS A 17 -47.21 -7.59 1.26
C CYS A 17 -45.68 -7.62 1.26
N LEU A 18 -45.09 -7.69 2.47
CA LEU A 18 -43.66 -7.71 2.86
C LEU A 18 -43.29 -6.41 3.61
N SER A 19 -43.69 -6.29 4.87
CA SER A 19 -43.12 -6.97 6.05
C SER A 19 -41.72 -6.48 6.38
N LYS A 20 -41.64 -5.89 7.57
CA LYS A 20 -40.49 -5.26 8.20
C LYS A 20 -39.27 -6.20 8.23
N ARG A 21 -38.21 -5.85 7.50
CA ARG A 21 -36.83 -6.19 7.85
C ARG A 21 -36.02 -4.91 7.89
N THR A 22 -35.71 -4.49 9.11
CA THR A 22 -34.69 -3.50 9.44
C THR A 22 -33.33 -4.02 8.99
N LEU A 23 -32.90 -3.62 7.79
CA LEU A 23 -31.51 -3.71 7.36
C LEU A 23 -30.76 -2.51 7.97
N HIS A 24 -29.92 -2.79 8.97
CA HIS A 24 -28.86 -1.86 9.37
C HIS A 24 -27.95 -1.63 8.16
N ARG A 25 -27.89 -0.38 7.68
CA ARG A 25 -26.88 0.08 6.75
C ARG A 25 -25.53 0.04 7.46
N TYR A 26 -24.64 -0.84 7.02
CA TYR A 26 -23.21 -0.69 7.25
C TYR A 26 -22.72 0.57 6.50
N PRO A 27 -21.94 1.46 7.12
CA PRO A 27 -21.22 2.48 6.39
C PRO A 27 -20.10 1.82 5.58
N SER A 28 -20.14 1.99 4.26
CA SER A 28 -19.06 1.58 3.36
C SER A 28 -17.76 2.38 3.64
N PRO A 29 -16.57 1.77 3.57
CA PRO A 29 -15.31 2.46 3.78
C PRO A 29 -14.90 3.22 2.51
N GLN A 30 -15.55 4.35 2.22
CA GLN A 30 -15.19 5.22 1.09
C GLN A 30 -14.31 6.42 1.47
N ASN A 31 -14.03 6.66 2.75
CA ASN A 31 -13.36 7.90 3.18
C ASN A 31 -11.82 7.84 3.26
N ARG A 32 -11.14 6.82 2.74
CA ARG A 32 -9.66 6.77 2.73
C ARG A 32 -8.98 7.23 1.43
N PHE A 33 -9.73 7.58 0.37
CA PHE A 33 -9.16 7.92 -0.94
C PHE A 33 -9.14 9.41 -1.32
N SER A 34 -9.69 10.30 -0.47
CA SER A 34 -9.88 11.71 -0.83
C SER A 34 -8.56 12.50 -1.00
N GLY A 35 -7.55 12.22 -0.16
CA GLY A 35 -6.23 12.88 -0.27
C GLY A 35 -5.41 12.45 -1.50
N GLN A 36 -5.56 11.18 -1.93
CA GLN A 36 -4.77 10.61 -3.03
C GLN A 36 -5.24 11.11 -4.41
N LEU A 37 -6.55 11.33 -4.59
CA LEU A 37 -7.11 11.86 -5.83
C LEU A 37 -6.77 13.35 -6.03
N ALA A 38 -6.69 14.13 -4.95
CA ALA A 38 -6.31 15.55 -5.03
C ALA A 38 -4.86 15.74 -5.51
N MET A 39 -3.93 14.89 -5.05
CA MET A 39 -2.52 14.95 -5.47
C MET A 39 -2.32 14.50 -6.93
N LEU A 40 -2.99 13.42 -7.35
CA LEU A 40 -3.00 12.96 -8.74
C LEU A 40 -3.65 13.98 -9.69
N ALA A 41 -4.72 14.66 -9.25
CA ALA A 41 -5.37 15.72 -10.02
C ALA A 41 -4.47 16.96 -10.17
N MET A 42 -3.67 17.30 -9.16
CA MET A 42 -2.72 18.41 -9.23
C MET A 42 -1.58 18.13 -10.23
N VAL A 43 -0.98 16.92 -10.18
CA VAL A 43 0.05 16.49 -11.15
C VAL A 43 -0.52 16.40 -12.58
N SER A 44 -1.74 15.86 -12.72
CA SER A 44 -2.43 15.78 -14.01
C SER A 44 -2.74 17.17 -14.59
N SER A 45 -3.15 18.13 -13.76
CA SER A 45 -3.41 19.52 -14.18
C SER A 45 -2.15 20.27 -14.61
N ILE A 46 -1.00 19.97 -14.00
CA ILE A 46 0.30 20.54 -14.40
C ILE A 46 0.78 19.92 -15.71
N LEU A 47 0.57 18.62 -15.94
CA LEU A 47 1.02 17.93 -17.15
C LEU A 47 0.13 18.12 -18.37
N LEU A 48 -1.16 18.45 -18.20
CA LEU A 48 -2.15 18.47 -19.29
C LEU A 48 -2.75 19.86 -19.59
N ALA A 49 -2.26 20.95 -19.01
CA ALA A 49 -2.77 22.29 -19.32
C ALA A 49 -2.53 22.64 -20.81
N PRO A 50 -3.58 22.75 -21.64
CA PRO A 50 -3.40 23.14 -23.03
C PRO A 50 -2.93 24.60 -23.10
N LYS A 51 -1.84 24.85 -23.84
CA LYS A 51 -1.52 26.22 -24.28
C LYS A 51 -2.70 26.73 -25.09
N GLY A 52 -3.38 27.76 -24.58
CA GLY A 52 -4.30 28.55 -25.38
C GLY A 52 -3.54 29.13 -26.56
N ASN A 53 -3.74 28.55 -27.75
CA ASN A 53 -3.29 29.17 -28.98
C ASN A 53 -4.11 30.45 -29.16
N ALA A 54 -3.47 31.60 -28.97
CA ALA A 54 -4.02 32.87 -29.41
C ALA A 54 -4.28 32.77 -30.92
N LEU A 55 -5.55 32.92 -31.31
CA LEU A 55 -5.97 33.02 -32.70
C LEU A 55 -5.28 34.24 -33.34
N PRO A 56 -4.81 34.13 -34.60
CA PRO A 56 -4.25 35.27 -35.31
C PRO A 56 -5.35 36.30 -35.59
N ALA A 57 -5.14 37.54 -35.16
CA ALA A 57 -6.00 38.66 -35.47
C ALA A 57 -6.03 38.90 -37.00
N THR A 58 -7.22 38.94 -37.57
CA THR A 58 -7.48 39.36 -38.95
C THR A 58 -7.24 40.88 -39.12
N PRO A 59 -6.63 41.34 -40.22
CA PRO A 59 -6.52 42.76 -40.52
C PRO A 59 -7.73 43.24 -41.33
N ASN A 60 -8.36 44.33 -40.90
CA ASN A 60 -9.24 45.24 -41.66
C ASN A 60 -9.53 46.43 -40.72
N SER A 61 -9.65 47.70 -41.10
CA SER A 61 -9.41 48.48 -42.32
C SER A 61 -9.80 49.92 -41.97
N VAL A 62 -8.98 50.90 -42.38
CA VAL A 62 -9.35 52.23 -42.93
C VAL A 62 -10.25 53.21 -42.14
N GLY A 63 -9.71 54.43 -41.98
CA GLY A 63 -10.43 55.73 -41.88
C GLY A 63 -10.61 56.25 -40.44
N SER A 64 -10.33 57.49 -40.06
CA SER A 64 -10.03 58.74 -40.77
C SER A 64 -9.51 59.81 -39.79
N ASP A 65 -8.53 60.60 -40.24
CA ASP A 65 -8.21 62.01 -39.96
C ASP A 65 -8.62 62.68 -38.62
N THR A 66 -7.66 63.27 -37.90
CA THR A 66 -7.38 64.74 -37.95
C THR A 66 -6.26 65.18 -36.99
N THR A 67 -5.16 65.65 -37.58
CA THR A 67 -4.37 66.86 -37.26
C THR A 67 -4.20 67.36 -35.81
N SER A 68 -2.95 67.41 -35.34
CA SER A 68 -2.21 68.67 -35.14
C SER A 68 -0.72 68.47 -34.89
N ALA A 69 0.06 69.32 -35.55
CA ALA A 69 1.53 69.46 -35.52
C ALA A 69 2.05 69.84 -34.11
N VAL A 70 3.33 69.67 -33.78
CA VAL A 70 4.43 70.62 -34.10
C VAL A 70 5.81 69.97 -33.84
N ALA A 71 6.77 70.34 -34.69
CA ALA A 71 8.20 69.99 -34.75
C ALA A 71 9.01 70.33 -33.46
N THR A 72 10.20 69.78 -33.17
CA THR A 72 11.50 70.00 -33.86
C THR A 72 12.63 69.09 -33.33
N HIS A 73 13.66 68.93 -34.15
CA HIS A 73 14.88 68.09 -34.10
C HIS A 73 15.87 68.23 -32.89
N PRO A 74 16.86 67.29 -32.77
CA PRO A 74 17.86 67.10 -31.68
C PRO A 74 19.22 67.80 -32.05
N PRO A 75 20.47 67.56 -31.50
CA PRO A 75 21.15 66.28 -31.16
C PRO A 75 22.24 66.27 -30.02
N ALA A 76 22.93 65.12 -29.92
CA ALA A 76 24.28 64.87 -29.35
C ALA A 76 24.35 64.61 -27.82
N THR A 77 25.11 63.66 -27.26
CA THR A 77 26.48 63.15 -27.55
C THR A 77 26.72 61.78 -26.90
N GLU A 78 27.47 60.88 -27.57
CA GLU A 78 28.27 59.80 -26.95
C GLU A 78 29.49 60.38 -26.20
N PRO A 79 30.12 59.62 -25.28
CA PRO A 79 31.40 59.03 -25.68
C PRO A 79 31.67 57.62 -25.16
N THR A 80 32.41 56.89 -26.00
CA THR A 80 33.22 55.68 -25.78
C THR A 80 34.30 55.81 -24.70
N SER A 81 34.57 54.72 -23.96
CA SER A 81 35.90 54.28 -23.45
C SER A 81 35.71 52.98 -22.65
N ALA A 82 36.05 51.79 -23.16
CA ALA A 82 37.40 51.16 -23.11
C ALA A 82 37.94 50.96 -21.69
N GLY A 83 38.09 49.69 -21.27
CA GLY A 83 38.78 49.31 -20.03
C GLY A 83 38.53 47.89 -19.53
N ASP A 84 39.16 46.91 -20.17
CA ASP A 84 39.56 45.58 -19.63
C ASP A 84 41.01 45.39 -20.14
N PRO A 85 41.97 44.67 -19.49
CA PRO A 85 41.77 43.35 -18.85
C PRO A 85 42.68 42.98 -17.65
N THR A 86 42.31 41.96 -16.87
CA THR A 86 43.23 40.98 -16.22
C THR A 86 42.39 39.81 -15.65
N ALA A 87 42.34 38.61 -16.27
CA ALA A 87 43.21 37.44 -16.09
C ALA A 87 43.44 37.06 -14.60
N ALA A 88 43.24 35.85 -14.05
CA ALA A 88 42.83 34.47 -14.41
C ALA A 88 42.65 33.71 -13.05
N PRO A 89 42.62 32.36 -12.88
CA PRO A 89 42.23 31.22 -13.74
C PRO A 89 41.08 30.37 -13.10
N SER A 90 40.16 29.74 -13.83
CA SER A 90 40.25 28.40 -14.48
C SER A 90 40.88 27.28 -13.64
N ALA A 91 40.03 26.43 -13.05
CA ALA A 91 40.36 25.06 -12.65
C ALA A 91 39.47 24.10 -13.44
N THR A 92 40.09 23.44 -14.42
CA THR A 92 39.50 22.43 -15.29
C THR A 92 39.78 21.05 -14.68
N ALA A 93 38.75 20.29 -14.32
CA ALA A 93 38.88 18.87 -14.03
C ALA A 93 38.29 18.08 -15.20
N ALA A 94 39.18 17.48 -15.98
CA ALA A 94 38.89 16.55 -17.04
C ALA A 94 38.50 15.18 -16.48
N ALA A 95 37.44 14.58 -17.01
CA ALA A 95 37.19 13.15 -16.91
C ALA A 95 36.52 12.65 -18.21
N SER A 96 37.38 12.28 -19.15
CA SER A 96 37.29 11.12 -20.06
C SER A 96 35.92 10.49 -20.32
N SER A 97 35.44 10.65 -21.56
CA SER A 97 34.45 9.78 -22.20
C SER A 97 35.10 8.45 -22.65
N PRO A 98 34.44 7.29 -22.46
CA PRO A 98 34.77 6.10 -23.22
C PRO A 98 33.89 6.02 -24.48
N THR A 99 34.55 6.05 -25.63
CA THR A 99 34.04 5.62 -26.93
C THR A 99 33.77 4.12 -26.88
N LEU A 100 32.52 3.70 -27.05
CA LEU A 100 32.16 2.30 -27.30
C LEU A 100 31.57 2.18 -28.70
N SER A 101 32.44 1.71 -29.59
CA SER A 101 32.12 1.08 -30.87
C SER A 101 31.59 -0.33 -30.59
N SER A 102 30.38 -0.63 -31.03
CA SER A 102 29.95 -2.02 -31.26
C SER A 102 29.03 -2.10 -32.48
N THR A 103 29.63 -2.53 -33.58
CA THR A 103 28.98 -3.20 -34.69
C THR A 103 28.33 -4.50 -34.22
N VAL A 104 27.05 -4.71 -34.50
CA VAL A 104 26.41 -6.03 -34.46
C VAL A 104 25.51 -6.15 -35.70
N ASP A 105 26.06 -6.83 -36.71
CA ASP A 105 25.31 -7.65 -37.66
C ASP A 105 24.85 -8.91 -36.89
N GLU A 106 23.56 -9.24 -36.89
CA GLU A 106 23.12 -10.60 -37.27
C GLU A 106 21.60 -10.62 -37.45
N SER A 107 21.18 -11.10 -38.62
CA SER A 107 19.80 -11.29 -39.02
C SER A 107 19.46 -12.78 -38.92
N VAL A 108 18.46 -13.13 -38.12
CA VAL A 108 17.87 -14.47 -38.12
C VAL A 108 16.38 -14.34 -38.38
N ALA A 109 16.00 -14.67 -39.61
CA ALA A 109 14.63 -14.79 -40.07
C ALA A 109 14.09 -16.17 -39.65
N VAL A 110 13.00 -16.20 -38.86
CA VAL A 110 12.21 -17.41 -38.61
C VAL A 110 10.95 -17.36 -39.47
N LYS A 111 10.85 -18.35 -40.35
CA LYS A 111 9.80 -18.60 -41.33
C LYS A 111 8.79 -19.54 -40.68
N LEU A 112 7.55 -19.10 -40.46
CA LEU A 112 6.45 -19.99 -40.08
C LEU A 112 5.39 -19.97 -41.18
N SER A 113 5.17 -21.15 -41.75
CA SER A 113 4.13 -21.46 -42.73
C SER A 113 2.94 -22.08 -42.00
N PRO A 114 1.69 -21.77 -42.39
CA PRO A 114 0.49 -22.35 -41.81
C PRO A 114 0.13 -23.66 -42.55
N LYS A 115 -0.55 -24.57 -41.86
CA LYS A 115 -1.25 -25.70 -42.50
C LYS A 115 -2.54 -26.02 -41.76
N ASP A 116 -3.60 -26.05 -42.54
CA ASP A 116 -5.01 -26.26 -42.22
C ASP A 116 -5.39 -27.72 -41.86
N ALA A 117 -6.65 -27.83 -41.39
CA ALA A 117 -7.62 -28.95 -41.57
C ALA A 117 -7.44 -30.16 -40.62
N ASP A 118 -8.47 -30.89 -40.16
CA ASP A 118 -9.94 -30.86 -40.32
C ASP A 118 -10.56 -31.84 -39.29
N GLU A 119 -11.90 -31.85 -39.23
CA GLU A 119 -12.80 -33.00 -38.92
C GLU A 119 -12.72 -33.72 -37.54
N SER A 120 -13.78 -33.72 -36.71
CA SER A 120 -15.04 -34.51 -36.84
C SER A 120 -14.84 -36.02 -36.68
N SER A 121 -15.25 -36.57 -35.53
CA SER A 121 -16.11 -37.77 -35.46
C SER A 121 -16.47 -38.15 -34.02
N VAL A 122 -17.76 -38.11 -33.73
CA VAL A 122 -18.46 -38.84 -32.67
C VAL A 122 -18.60 -40.30 -33.11
N PRO A 123 -18.65 -41.27 -32.17
CA PRO A 123 -19.74 -42.23 -32.27
C PRO A 123 -20.48 -42.47 -30.94
N ASP A 124 -21.80 -42.38 -31.06
CA ASP A 124 -22.79 -43.09 -30.25
C ASP A 124 -22.69 -44.59 -30.56
N GLU A 125 -22.51 -45.43 -29.53
CA GLU A 125 -22.91 -46.83 -29.64
C GLU A 125 -23.40 -47.40 -28.29
N VAL A 126 -24.74 -47.49 -28.21
CA VAL A 126 -25.53 -48.67 -27.82
C VAL A 126 -25.72 -49.01 -26.33
N LEU A 127 -26.95 -48.67 -25.92
CA LEU A 127 -27.83 -49.33 -24.96
C LEU A 127 -27.91 -50.86 -25.13
N ARG A 128 -27.60 -51.62 -24.06
CA ARG A 128 -28.22 -52.91 -23.65
C ARG A 128 -27.99 -53.02 -22.13
N GLU A 129 -28.98 -52.78 -21.26
CA GLU A 129 -30.00 -53.73 -20.78
C GLU A 129 -29.40 -55.06 -20.28
N ILE A 130 -29.39 -55.28 -18.96
CA ILE A 130 -29.90 -56.48 -18.26
C ILE A 130 -29.86 -56.28 -16.73
N ASP A 131 -31.01 -56.60 -16.16
CA ASP A 131 -31.43 -56.84 -14.78
C ASP A 131 -30.51 -57.77 -13.96
N ALA A 132 -30.09 -57.37 -12.74
CA ALA A 132 -29.62 -58.28 -11.69
C ALA A 132 -29.58 -57.61 -10.29
N GLY A 133 -30.50 -58.00 -9.40
CA GLY A 133 -30.33 -58.35 -7.97
C GLY A 133 -29.71 -57.34 -6.96
N PRO A 134 -30.23 -57.25 -5.72
CA PRO A 134 -29.60 -56.48 -4.65
C PRO A 134 -28.51 -57.32 -3.99
N GLU A 135 -27.27 -57.15 -4.43
CA GLU A 135 -26.09 -57.63 -3.70
C GLU A 135 -25.54 -56.53 -2.79
N GLU A 136 -25.22 -56.94 -1.56
CA GLU A 136 -24.65 -56.14 -0.49
C GLU A 136 -23.44 -55.33 -0.99
N LEU A 137 -23.54 -54.00 -0.90
CA LEU A 137 -22.45 -53.10 -1.25
C LEU A 137 -21.39 -53.18 -0.14
N ASN A 138 -20.36 -53.95 -0.46
CA ASN A 138 -19.15 -54.18 0.32
C ASN A 138 -18.37 -52.86 0.49
N ASP A 139 -18.04 -52.56 1.74
CA ASP A 139 -17.42 -51.33 2.25
C ASP A 139 -15.88 -51.28 2.02
N SER A 140 -15.38 -51.82 0.90
CA SER A 140 -13.95 -52.13 0.71
C SER A 140 -13.23 -51.32 -0.36
N ALA A 141 -13.67 -50.09 -0.66
CA ALA A 141 -13.12 -49.30 -1.77
C ALA A 141 -12.73 -47.86 -1.41
N ASN A 142 -12.17 -47.63 -0.22
CA ASN A 142 -11.56 -46.32 0.12
C ASN A 142 -10.15 -46.45 0.70
N ASP A 143 -9.33 -47.31 0.09
CA ASP A 143 -7.99 -47.71 0.57
C ASP A 143 -6.85 -46.73 0.20
N GLY A 144 -7.15 -45.43 0.04
CA GLY A 144 -6.14 -44.45 -0.40
C GLY A 144 -6.27 -43.04 0.16
N ALA A 145 -7.36 -42.68 0.82
CA ALA A 145 -7.44 -41.40 1.51
C ALA A 145 -6.68 -41.51 2.85
N PRO A 146 -5.72 -40.62 3.15
CA PRO A 146 -5.11 -40.59 4.46
C PRO A 146 -6.23 -40.48 5.51
N PRO A 147 -6.14 -41.21 6.63
CA PRO A 147 -7.18 -41.20 7.64
C PRO A 147 -7.43 -39.76 8.09
N LEU A 148 -8.66 -39.28 7.92
CA LEU A 148 -9.04 -37.92 8.33
C LEU A 148 -8.64 -37.74 9.80
N GLU A 149 -7.79 -36.74 10.04
CA GLU A 149 -7.27 -36.49 11.38
C GLU A 149 -8.43 -36.14 12.32
N ARG A 150 -8.55 -36.93 13.38
CA ARG A 150 -9.55 -36.71 14.43
C ARG A 150 -9.05 -35.60 15.35
N ILE A 151 -9.91 -34.64 15.64
CA ILE A 151 -9.61 -33.56 16.57
C ILE A 151 -10.69 -33.44 17.63
N SER A 152 -10.29 -33.17 18.87
CA SER A 152 -11.18 -32.90 19.98
C SER A 152 -10.98 -31.47 20.46
N VAL A 153 -12.07 -30.72 20.44
CA VAL A 153 -12.16 -29.38 21.02
C VAL A 153 -12.65 -29.54 22.45
N LEU A 154 -11.76 -29.29 23.41
CA LEU A 154 -12.10 -29.30 24.82
C LEU A 154 -12.85 -28.03 25.22
N PRO A 155 -13.65 -28.07 26.31
CA PRO A 155 -14.38 -26.90 26.80
C PRO A 155 -13.46 -25.73 27.11
N CYS A 156 -13.98 -24.51 26.95
CA CYS A 156 -13.24 -23.30 27.26
C CYS A 156 -13.00 -23.20 28.77
N GLN A 157 -11.80 -22.77 29.20
CA GLN A 157 -11.44 -22.80 30.63
C GLN A 157 -12.36 -21.94 31.52
N ALA A 158 -12.94 -20.85 31.02
CA ALA A 158 -13.87 -20.03 31.81
C ALA A 158 -15.16 -20.80 32.18
N GLU A 159 -15.46 -21.90 31.50
CA GLU A 159 -16.55 -22.82 31.86
C GLU A 159 -16.13 -23.79 32.98
N LEU A 160 -14.84 -24.17 33.03
CA LEU A 160 -14.30 -25.14 34.00
C LEU A 160 -13.99 -24.52 35.37
N ALA A 161 -13.64 -23.23 35.42
CA ALA A 161 -13.35 -22.52 36.67
C ALA A 161 -14.55 -22.44 37.64
N ASP A 162 -15.76 -22.74 37.18
CA ASP A 162 -16.95 -22.82 38.03
C ASP A 162 -16.97 -24.11 38.86
N GLU A 163 -16.53 -25.25 38.31
CA GLU A 163 -16.59 -26.53 39.03
C GLU A 163 -15.61 -26.60 40.20
N GLU A 164 -14.44 -25.96 40.09
CA GLU A 164 -13.50 -25.80 41.20
C GLU A 164 -14.03 -24.80 42.25
N ASN A 165 -14.73 -23.75 41.81
CA ASN A 165 -15.41 -22.80 42.69
C ASN A 165 -16.71 -23.34 43.30
N VAL A 166 -17.27 -24.48 42.86
CA VAL A 166 -18.42 -25.10 43.55
C VAL A 166 -18.07 -25.48 44.99
N VAL A 167 -16.78 -25.66 45.31
CA VAL A 167 -16.31 -25.85 46.70
C VAL A 167 -16.36 -24.55 47.52
N GLN A 168 -16.36 -23.38 46.86
CA GLN A 168 -16.50 -22.05 47.46
C GLN A 168 -17.70 -21.32 46.86
N TRP A 169 -18.90 -21.47 47.46
CA TRP A 169 -20.19 -20.86 47.09
C TRP A 169 -20.19 -19.33 46.80
N ARG A 170 -19.50 -18.88 45.77
CA ARG A 170 -19.44 -17.48 45.31
C ARG A 170 -20.37 -17.35 44.11
N ALA A 171 -21.28 -16.38 44.16
CA ALA A 171 -22.12 -16.07 43.00
C ALA A 171 -21.23 -15.59 41.83
N PRO A 172 -21.51 -16.04 40.59
CA PRO A 172 -20.74 -15.61 39.41
C PRO A 172 -20.86 -14.09 39.22
N THR A 173 -19.75 -13.45 38.89
CA THR A 173 -19.70 -12.02 38.58
C THR A 173 -20.22 -11.74 37.17
N THR A 174 -20.51 -10.48 36.85
CA THR A 174 -20.92 -10.08 35.48
C THR A 174 -19.84 -10.39 34.45
N ALA A 175 -18.57 -10.23 34.83
CA ALA A 175 -17.42 -10.59 33.98
C ALA A 175 -17.37 -12.11 33.72
N ASP A 176 -17.70 -12.95 34.71
CA ASP A 176 -17.75 -14.41 34.53
C ASP A 176 -18.85 -14.80 33.54
N ILE A 177 -20.02 -14.15 33.62
CA ILE A 177 -21.14 -14.40 32.70
C ILE A 177 -20.75 -14.01 31.26
N GLU A 178 -20.09 -12.88 31.09
CA GLU A 178 -19.63 -12.39 29.80
C GLU A 178 -18.53 -13.28 29.21
N ALA A 179 -17.53 -13.64 30.00
CA ALA A 179 -16.46 -14.57 29.60
C ALA A 179 -17.05 -15.92 29.13
N ARG A 180 -18.06 -16.46 29.80
CA ARG A 180 -18.76 -17.69 29.36
C ARG A 180 -19.51 -17.52 28.05
N ARG A 181 -20.11 -16.35 27.80
CA ARG A 181 -20.76 -16.07 26.50
C ARG A 181 -19.72 -16.07 25.38
N ILE A 182 -18.61 -15.38 25.58
CA ILE A 182 -17.51 -15.28 24.61
C ILE A 182 -16.86 -16.65 24.39
N CYS A 183 -16.64 -17.43 25.45
CA CYS A 183 -16.13 -18.80 25.37
C CYS A 183 -16.98 -19.70 24.48
N ARG A 184 -18.32 -19.62 24.60
CA ARG A 184 -19.23 -20.38 23.74
C ARG A 184 -19.15 -19.94 22.28
N GLN A 185 -19.01 -18.64 22.03
CA GLN A 185 -18.81 -18.11 20.69
C GLN A 185 -17.48 -18.58 20.07
N VAL A 186 -16.35 -18.42 20.78
CA VAL A 186 -15.04 -18.91 20.32
C VAL A 186 -15.05 -20.41 20.09
N SER A 187 -15.65 -21.19 21.00
CA SER A 187 -15.74 -22.65 20.85
C SER A 187 -16.57 -23.07 19.64
N PHE A 188 -17.63 -22.31 19.31
CA PHE A 188 -18.43 -22.53 18.11
C PHE A 188 -17.63 -22.23 16.84
N VAL A 189 -17.01 -21.05 16.77
CA VAL A 189 -16.17 -20.64 15.63
C VAL A 189 -15.02 -21.63 15.43
N LEU A 190 -14.42 -22.12 16.52
CA LEU A 190 -13.30 -23.04 16.46
C LEU A 190 -13.69 -24.41 15.90
N ARG A 191 -14.91 -24.89 16.19
CA ARG A 191 -15.43 -26.13 15.61
C ARG A 191 -15.69 -26.00 14.11
N GLU A 192 -16.37 -24.94 13.69
CA GLU A 192 -16.65 -24.65 12.27
C GLU A 192 -15.33 -24.53 11.49
N ALA A 193 -14.38 -23.73 11.99
CA ALA A 193 -13.09 -23.52 11.33
C ALA A 193 -12.25 -24.80 11.22
N LEU A 194 -12.31 -25.70 12.21
CA LEU A 194 -11.60 -26.98 12.14
C LEU A 194 -12.23 -27.94 11.13
N GLN A 195 -13.56 -27.93 10.98
CA GLN A 195 -14.23 -28.71 9.94
C GLN A 195 -13.90 -28.18 8.55
N ASP A 196 -13.86 -26.86 8.37
CA ASP A 196 -13.44 -26.20 7.12
C ASP A 196 -11.99 -26.53 6.74
N LEU A 197 -11.12 -26.74 7.73
CA LEU A 197 -9.74 -27.21 7.54
C LEU A 197 -9.64 -28.72 7.27
N GLY A 198 -10.75 -29.46 7.25
CA GLY A 198 -10.81 -30.88 6.94
C GLY A 198 -10.66 -31.82 8.14
N PHE A 199 -10.68 -31.32 9.37
CA PHE A 199 -10.60 -32.18 10.55
C PHE A 199 -11.95 -32.83 10.87
N THR A 200 -11.91 -34.08 11.35
CA THR A 200 -13.10 -34.74 11.89
C THR A 200 -13.23 -34.42 13.37
N LEU A 201 -14.23 -33.60 13.72
CA LEU A 201 -14.53 -33.28 15.11
C LEU A 201 -15.03 -34.52 15.86
N VAL A 202 -14.35 -34.89 16.93
CA VAL A 202 -14.87 -35.81 17.92
C VAL A 202 -15.27 -35.00 19.13
N VAL A 203 -16.57 -34.98 19.42
CA VAL A 203 -17.11 -34.40 20.64
C VAL A 203 -16.42 -35.10 21.81
N ALA A 204 -15.60 -34.37 22.55
CA ALA A 204 -14.92 -34.93 23.70
C ALA A 204 -16.00 -35.36 24.70
N ASP A 205 -15.95 -36.63 25.11
CA ASP A 205 -16.75 -37.09 26.22
C ASP A 205 -16.19 -36.39 27.45
N THR A 206 -16.92 -35.41 28.00
CA THR A 206 -16.51 -34.64 29.18
C THR A 206 -16.60 -35.48 30.46
N GLY A 207 -16.40 -36.79 30.34
CA GLY A 207 -16.31 -37.69 31.47
C GLY A 207 -15.30 -37.10 32.44
N ARG A 208 -15.76 -36.84 33.67
CA ARG A 208 -15.01 -36.22 34.77
C ARG A 208 -13.67 -36.92 34.97
N THR A 209 -12.66 -36.53 34.22
CA THR A 209 -11.31 -37.03 34.42
C THR A 209 -10.71 -36.23 35.56
N ASN A 210 -10.34 -36.95 36.61
CA ASN A 210 -9.79 -36.46 37.88
C ASN A 210 -8.34 -35.97 37.71
N HIS A 211 -8.05 -35.26 36.62
CA HIS A 211 -6.72 -34.77 36.29
C HIS A 211 -6.52 -33.39 36.91
N ASN A 212 -5.38 -33.23 37.59
CA ASN A 212 -5.08 -32.06 38.42
C ASN A 212 -4.73 -30.82 37.60
N SER A 213 -4.45 -30.93 36.30
CA SER A 213 -4.25 -29.78 35.42
C SER A 213 -4.85 -29.97 34.01
N LEU A 214 -5.35 -28.86 33.44
CA LEU A 214 -5.90 -28.82 32.07
C LEU A 214 -4.86 -29.26 31.02
N ASP A 215 -3.59 -28.96 31.27
CA ASP A 215 -2.49 -29.31 30.37
C ASP A 215 -2.28 -30.84 30.33
N GLU A 216 -2.44 -31.53 31.46
CA GLU A 216 -2.43 -33.00 31.51
C GLU A 216 -3.63 -33.61 30.81
N GLN A 217 -4.82 -33.03 30.96
CA GLN A 217 -6.01 -33.47 30.21
C GLN A 217 -5.79 -33.31 28.70
N LEU A 218 -5.23 -32.18 28.29
CA LEU A 218 -4.93 -31.89 26.90
C LEU A 218 -3.92 -32.91 26.34
N LEU A 219 -2.86 -33.22 27.09
CA LEU A 219 -1.85 -34.22 26.70
C LEU A 219 -2.41 -35.65 26.69
N ALA A 220 -3.29 -36.00 27.64
CA ALA A 220 -3.93 -37.31 27.68
C ALA A 220 -4.85 -37.52 26.45
N VAL A 221 -5.62 -36.49 26.07
CA VAL A 221 -6.42 -36.54 24.84
C VAL A 221 -5.51 -36.59 23.61
N ALA A 222 -4.37 -35.89 23.67
CA ALA A 222 -3.36 -35.86 22.62
C ALA A 222 -2.60 -37.17 22.41
N GLU A 223 -2.77 -38.19 23.25
CA GLU A 223 -2.15 -39.50 22.99
C GLU A 223 -2.70 -40.17 21.72
N THR A 224 -3.96 -39.91 21.38
CA THR A 224 -4.67 -40.60 20.30
C THR A 224 -5.12 -39.70 19.16
N ARG A 225 -5.32 -38.40 19.41
CA ARG A 225 -5.95 -37.46 18.47
C ARG A 225 -5.52 -36.03 18.76
N TRP A 226 -5.80 -35.09 17.89
CA TRP A 226 -5.53 -33.69 18.20
C TRP A 226 -6.40 -33.19 19.34
N ALA A 227 -5.86 -32.33 20.18
CA ALA A 227 -6.61 -31.68 21.24
C ALA A 227 -6.37 -30.17 21.19
N ILE A 228 -7.44 -29.37 21.23
CA ILE A 228 -7.36 -27.90 21.29
C ILE A 228 -8.24 -27.39 22.44
N VAL A 229 -7.68 -26.47 23.24
CA VAL A 229 -8.40 -25.75 24.31
C VAL A 229 -8.27 -24.25 24.07
N PRO A 230 -9.40 -23.53 23.94
CA PRO A 230 -9.41 -22.08 24.04
C PRO A 230 -9.43 -21.63 25.51
N ARG A 231 -8.63 -20.62 25.82
CA ARG A 231 -8.62 -19.88 27.08
C ARG A 231 -8.91 -18.42 26.77
N ILE A 232 -9.75 -17.81 27.60
CA ILE A 232 -10.21 -16.44 27.39
C ILE A 232 -10.04 -15.67 28.68
N GLU A 233 -9.43 -14.49 28.56
CA GLU A 233 -9.25 -13.52 29.64
C GLU A 233 -9.78 -12.17 29.18
N LEU A 234 -10.66 -11.56 29.97
CA LEU A 234 -11.20 -10.23 29.69
C LEU A 234 -10.22 -9.16 30.22
N ILE A 235 -9.75 -8.28 29.34
CA ILE A 235 -8.84 -7.19 29.67
C ILE A 235 -9.52 -5.87 29.26
N GLY A 236 -10.35 -5.32 30.16
CA GLY A 236 -11.14 -4.14 29.85
C GLY A 236 -12.21 -4.42 28.80
N GLU A 237 -12.13 -3.75 27.65
CA GLU A 237 -13.03 -3.95 26.49
C GLU A 237 -12.48 -4.97 25.47
N GLU A 238 -11.22 -5.39 25.64
CA GLU A 238 -10.55 -6.33 24.77
C GLU A 238 -10.58 -7.75 25.36
N VAL A 239 -10.53 -8.73 24.47
CA VAL A 239 -10.52 -10.15 24.80
C VAL A 239 -9.16 -10.73 24.46
N ARG A 240 -8.45 -11.24 25.47
CA ARG A 240 -7.24 -12.02 25.26
C ARG A 240 -7.63 -13.47 25.02
N ILE A 241 -7.39 -13.95 23.82
CA ILE A 241 -7.62 -15.34 23.39
C ILE A 241 -6.28 -16.07 23.45
N GLU A 242 -6.24 -17.17 24.18
CA GLU A 242 -5.12 -18.11 24.21
C GLU A 242 -5.59 -19.46 23.69
N LEU A 243 -5.07 -19.90 22.54
CA LEU A 243 -5.30 -21.24 22.01
C LEU A 243 -4.13 -22.14 22.36
N LEU A 244 -4.43 -23.21 23.09
CA LEU A 244 -3.50 -24.30 23.36
C LEU A 244 -3.86 -25.48 22.47
N ALA A 245 -2.89 -26.03 21.75
CA ALA A 245 -3.06 -27.22 20.93
C ALA A 245 -2.00 -28.27 21.25
N ALA A 246 -2.40 -29.52 21.27
CA ALA A 246 -1.53 -30.67 21.42
C ALA A 246 -1.70 -31.60 20.22
N ILE A 247 -0.56 -31.95 19.61
CA ILE A 247 -0.49 -32.82 18.44
C ILE A 247 -0.52 -34.28 18.90
N PRO A 248 -1.17 -35.20 18.18
CA PRO A 248 -1.13 -36.63 18.45
C PRO A 248 0.27 -37.15 18.75
N LYS A 249 0.44 -37.89 19.84
CA LYS A 249 1.72 -38.50 20.27
C LYS A 249 2.85 -37.51 20.56
N SER A 250 2.57 -36.21 20.60
CA SER A 250 3.53 -35.18 20.97
C SER A 250 3.36 -34.81 22.44
N ARG A 251 4.48 -34.60 23.14
CA ARG A 251 4.49 -33.98 24.49
C ARG A 251 4.65 -32.46 24.44
N VAL A 252 4.65 -31.88 23.24
CA VAL A 252 4.82 -30.44 23.03
C VAL A 252 3.44 -29.80 22.88
N LEU A 253 3.18 -28.79 23.71
CA LEU A 253 2.01 -27.93 23.58
C LEU A 253 2.36 -26.72 22.70
N LEU A 254 1.55 -26.50 21.68
CA LEU A 254 1.57 -25.28 20.89
C LEU A 254 0.67 -24.25 21.55
N LYS A 255 1.16 -23.03 21.69
CA LYS A 255 0.44 -21.92 22.32
C LYS A 255 0.42 -20.72 21.38
N ARG A 256 -0.78 -20.18 21.14
CA ARG A 256 -0.98 -18.92 20.40
C ARG A 256 -1.81 -17.99 21.27
N VAL A 257 -1.35 -16.75 21.44
CA VAL A 257 -2.05 -15.73 22.24
C VAL A 257 -2.27 -14.51 21.37
N GLU A 258 -3.48 -13.97 21.39
CA GLU A 258 -3.86 -12.77 20.65
C GLU A 258 -4.83 -11.92 21.47
N LEU A 259 -4.73 -10.59 21.31
CA LEU A 259 -5.64 -9.63 21.89
C LEU A 259 -6.58 -9.14 20.79
N ALA A 260 -7.89 -9.25 21.01
CA ALA A 260 -8.89 -8.98 19.99
C ALA A 260 -10.08 -8.19 20.55
N ASP A 261 -10.56 -7.24 19.76
CA ASP A 261 -11.86 -6.62 19.99
C ASP A 261 -12.98 -7.65 19.82
N LEU A 262 -14.07 -7.48 20.56
CA LEU A 262 -15.26 -8.32 20.45
C LEU A 262 -15.83 -8.38 19.02
N GLU A 263 -15.72 -7.29 18.26
CA GLU A 263 -16.19 -7.23 16.86
C GLU A 263 -15.38 -8.10 15.89
N HIS A 264 -14.11 -8.38 16.22
CA HIS A 264 -13.18 -9.12 15.37
C HIS A 264 -12.86 -10.52 15.90
N LEU A 265 -13.49 -10.93 17.00
CA LEU A 265 -13.23 -12.17 17.72
C LEU A 265 -13.26 -13.41 16.80
N ASP A 266 -14.26 -13.49 15.92
CA ASP A 266 -14.45 -14.64 15.03
C ASP A 266 -13.31 -14.75 14.01
N VAL A 267 -12.98 -13.64 13.35
CA VAL A 267 -11.92 -13.58 12.33
C VAL A 267 -10.56 -13.91 12.95
N ARG A 268 -10.27 -13.34 14.12
CA ARG A 268 -9.00 -13.61 14.83
C ARG A 268 -8.90 -15.07 15.26
N THR A 269 -9.98 -15.64 15.79
CA THR A 269 -10.02 -17.06 16.17
C THR A 269 -9.70 -17.97 14.98
N VAL A 270 -10.30 -17.74 13.81
CA VAL A 270 -10.03 -18.52 12.58
C VAL A 270 -8.57 -18.39 12.15
N VAL A 271 -7.98 -17.19 12.20
CA VAL A 271 -6.57 -16.96 11.87
C VAL A 271 -5.65 -17.71 12.85
N MET A 272 -5.92 -17.65 14.15
CA MET A 272 -5.12 -18.36 15.15
C MET A 272 -5.16 -19.88 14.94
N ILE A 273 -6.31 -20.46 14.58
CA ILE A 273 -6.44 -21.89 14.27
C ILE A 273 -5.66 -22.26 13.02
N ARG A 274 -5.76 -21.45 11.96
CA ARG A 274 -4.98 -21.66 10.74
C ARG A 274 -3.49 -21.61 11.02
N ASP A 275 -3.03 -20.67 11.85
CA ASP A 275 -1.62 -20.54 12.22
C ASP A 275 -1.13 -21.74 13.04
N ILE A 276 -1.90 -22.15 14.06
CA ILE A 276 -1.51 -23.26 14.95
C ILE A 276 -1.48 -24.61 14.21
N THR A 277 -2.44 -24.84 13.32
CA THR A 277 -2.51 -26.07 12.50
C THR A 277 -1.41 -26.11 11.44
N ARG A 278 -1.07 -24.97 10.83
CA ARG A 278 0.04 -24.88 9.86
C ARG A 278 1.39 -25.18 10.47
N VAL A 279 1.66 -24.71 11.69
CA VAL A 279 2.93 -24.96 12.39
C VAL A 279 3.09 -26.44 12.74
N ALA A 280 1.99 -27.12 13.04
CA ALA A 280 1.99 -28.51 13.44
C ALA A 280 2.02 -29.51 12.26
N TRP A 281 1.45 -29.14 11.12
CA TRP A 281 1.37 -30.00 9.93
C TRP A 281 2.72 -30.59 9.47
N PRO A 282 3.86 -29.88 9.47
CA PRO A 282 5.13 -30.48 9.06
C PRO A 282 5.70 -31.54 10.03
N VAL A 283 5.16 -31.69 11.24
CA VAL A 283 5.73 -32.57 12.28
C VAL A 283 5.33 -34.04 12.11
N GLN A 284 4.24 -34.35 11.39
CA GLN A 284 3.76 -35.74 11.25
C GLN A 284 4.41 -36.55 10.11
N ALA A 285 5.24 -35.93 9.27
CA ALA A 285 5.92 -36.63 8.17
C ALA A 285 7.19 -37.35 8.64
N THR A 286 7.02 -38.52 9.27
CA THR A 286 8.05 -39.56 9.50
C THR A 286 9.15 -39.24 10.53
N PRO A 287 9.42 -40.12 11.54
CA PRO A 287 10.64 -40.02 12.33
C PRO A 287 11.83 -40.48 11.47
N GLN A 288 12.43 -39.55 10.72
CA GLN A 288 13.71 -39.79 10.08
C GLN A 288 14.82 -39.65 11.13
N VAL A 289 15.30 -40.81 11.57
CA VAL A 289 16.58 -40.96 12.26
C VAL A 289 17.68 -40.49 11.31
N GLY A 290 18.27 -39.34 11.63
CA GLY A 290 19.64 -38.99 11.26
C GLY A 290 19.89 -38.61 9.81
N GLU A 291 19.41 -37.46 9.37
CA GLU A 291 20.22 -36.48 8.62
C GLU A 291 19.44 -35.16 8.59
N THR A 292 20.07 -34.07 9.02
CA THR A 292 19.54 -32.70 8.93
C THR A 292 19.44 -32.27 7.46
N VAL A 293 18.49 -32.84 6.73
CA VAL A 293 18.05 -32.28 5.44
C VAL A 293 16.94 -31.28 5.79
N GLN A 294 17.31 -30.01 5.78
CA GLN A 294 16.35 -28.90 5.79
C GLN A 294 15.49 -29.02 4.53
N THR A 295 14.35 -29.70 4.61
CA THR A 295 13.31 -29.57 3.59
C THR A 295 12.82 -28.12 3.64
N PRO A 296 12.95 -27.35 2.54
CA PRO A 296 12.55 -25.95 2.53
C PRO A 296 11.06 -25.89 2.80
N ALA A 297 10.69 -25.14 3.85
CA ALA A 297 9.31 -24.77 4.06
C ALA A 297 8.77 -24.20 2.74
N VAL A 298 7.63 -24.70 2.26
CA VAL A 298 6.89 -24.02 1.19
C VAL A 298 6.38 -22.72 1.80
N VAL A 299 7.25 -21.71 1.75
CA VAL A 299 6.95 -20.32 2.06
C VAL A 299 5.89 -19.92 1.04
N TYR A 300 4.64 -19.77 1.48
CA TYR A 300 3.73 -18.93 0.72
C TYR A 300 4.41 -17.56 0.68
N HIS A 301 4.99 -17.18 -0.46
CA HIS A 301 5.50 -15.83 -0.66
C HIS A 301 4.35 -14.89 -0.29
N ALA A 302 4.48 -14.26 0.88
CA ALA A 302 3.55 -13.24 1.30
C ALA A 302 3.55 -12.23 0.17
N ARG A 303 2.41 -12.05 -0.51
CA ARG A 303 2.32 -11.13 -1.64
C ARG A 303 2.89 -9.79 -1.17
N SER A 304 3.95 -9.32 -1.84
CA SER A 304 4.62 -8.05 -1.54
C SER A 304 3.54 -6.96 -1.36
N PRO A 305 3.40 -6.35 -0.18
CA PRO A 305 2.35 -5.37 0.10
C PRO A 305 2.51 -4.11 -0.76
N GLY A 306 3.73 -3.83 -1.25
CA GLY A 306 4.02 -2.72 -2.16
C GLY A 306 3.75 -2.98 -3.64
N ARG A 307 3.45 -4.22 -4.04
CA ARG A 307 3.33 -4.61 -5.47
C ARG A 307 2.36 -3.75 -6.26
N SER A 308 1.18 -3.45 -5.73
CA SER A 308 0.17 -2.65 -6.45
C SER A 308 0.63 -1.21 -6.69
N VAL A 309 1.32 -0.61 -5.72
CA VAL A 309 1.86 0.75 -5.82
C VAL A 309 3.02 0.78 -6.80
N LEU A 310 3.91 -0.21 -6.76
CA LEU A 310 5.02 -0.34 -7.70
C LEU A 310 4.52 -0.51 -9.15
N VAL A 311 3.51 -1.36 -9.35
CA VAL A 311 2.86 -1.57 -10.64
C VAL A 311 2.27 -0.28 -11.17
N LEU A 312 1.53 0.46 -10.33
CA LEU A 312 0.94 1.74 -10.74
C LEU A 312 2.00 2.79 -11.10
N GLY A 313 3.04 2.94 -10.27
CA GLY A 313 4.13 3.88 -10.53
C GLY A 313 4.89 3.54 -11.82
N SER A 314 5.21 2.26 -12.02
CA SER A 314 5.92 1.78 -13.21
C SER A 314 5.06 1.87 -14.48
N ALA A 315 3.76 1.62 -14.37
CA ALA A 315 2.79 1.79 -15.45
C ALA A 315 2.71 3.24 -15.94
N LEU A 316 2.68 4.20 -15.00
CA LEU A 316 2.67 5.64 -15.29
C LEU A 316 4.00 6.08 -15.91
N LEU A 317 5.13 5.68 -15.32
CA LEU A 317 6.45 6.00 -15.86
C LEU A 317 6.66 5.40 -17.26
N GLY A 318 6.29 4.13 -17.45
CA GLY A 318 6.37 3.46 -18.73
C GLY A 318 5.48 4.13 -19.78
N GLY A 319 4.25 4.50 -19.41
CA GLY A 319 3.35 5.25 -20.29
C GLY A 319 3.91 6.63 -20.68
N TYR A 320 4.51 7.34 -19.72
CA TYR A 320 5.22 8.59 -19.98
C TYR A 320 6.41 8.37 -20.92
N ALA A 321 7.22 7.34 -20.70
CA ALA A 321 8.33 6.99 -21.59
C ALA A 321 7.85 6.67 -23.01
N GLY A 322 6.79 5.87 -23.16
CA GLY A 322 6.17 5.60 -24.46
C GLY A 322 5.69 6.88 -25.16
N PHE A 323 5.05 7.78 -24.42
CA PHE A 323 4.65 9.10 -24.93
C PHE A 323 5.86 9.94 -25.38
N THR A 324 6.92 9.99 -24.58
CA THR A 324 8.12 10.78 -24.90
C THR A 324 8.85 10.25 -26.13
N LEU A 325 8.96 8.93 -26.29
CA LEU A 325 9.54 8.26 -27.47
C LEU A 325 8.75 8.58 -28.73
N GLN A 326 7.42 8.52 -28.65
CA GLN A 326 6.55 8.86 -29.78
C GLN A 326 6.74 10.32 -30.20
N ARG A 327 6.77 11.25 -29.24
CA ARG A 327 6.97 12.68 -29.51
C ARG A 327 8.39 12.98 -30.02
N ALA A 328 9.37 12.18 -29.64
CA ALA A 328 10.73 12.31 -30.17
C ALA A 328 10.82 11.96 -31.68
N GLY A 329 9.87 11.18 -32.21
CA GLY A 329 9.76 10.87 -33.64
C GLY A 329 9.10 11.98 -34.49
N ASP A 330 8.78 13.13 -33.90
CA ASP A 330 8.13 14.30 -34.53
C ASP A 330 6.78 14.02 -35.22
N SER A 331 6.21 12.83 -34.98
CA SER A 331 4.88 12.47 -35.42
C SER A 331 3.86 12.96 -34.41
N ASN A 332 2.79 13.62 -34.87
CA ASN A 332 1.63 13.95 -34.04
C ASN A 332 0.42 13.05 -34.36
N ASP A 333 0.66 11.90 -35.00
CA ASP A 333 -0.42 10.97 -35.31
C ASP A 333 -0.95 10.30 -34.03
N GLY A 334 -2.19 10.62 -33.67
CA GLY A 334 -2.89 10.02 -32.54
C GLY A 334 -2.97 8.49 -32.62
N ARG A 335 -2.91 7.91 -33.83
CA ARG A 335 -2.88 6.45 -34.04
C ARG A 335 -1.61 5.80 -33.53
N LEU A 336 -0.52 6.56 -33.41
CA LEU A 336 0.75 6.08 -32.85
C LEU A 336 0.90 6.43 -31.37
N ILE A 337 0.27 7.54 -30.92
CA ILE A 337 0.34 7.97 -29.51
C ILE A 337 -0.27 6.92 -28.58
N TYR A 338 -1.51 6.49 -28.81
CA TYR A 338 -2.17 5.55 -27.89
C TYR A 338 -1.46 4.19 -27.81
N PRO A 339 -1.06 3.55 -28.92
CA PRO A 339 -0.32 2.29 -28.85
C PRO A 339 1.04 2.44 -28.18
N MET A 340 1.77 3.55 -28.40
CA MET A 340 3.07 3.76 -27.75
C MET A 340 2.94 3.98 -26.24
N ILE A 341 1.93 4.73 -25.80
CA ILE A 341 1.62 4.86 -24.36
C ILE A 341 1.24 3.50 -23.78
N ALA A 342 0.34 2.76 -24.44
CA ALA A 342 -0.10 1.45 -23.97
C ALA A 342 1.06 0.44 -23.91
N LEU A 343 1.94 0.42 -24.91
CA LEU A 343 3.14 -0.40 -24.93
C LEU A 343 4.08 -0.05 -23.78
N GLY A 344 4.36 1.24 -23.59
CA GLY A 344 5.19 1.72 -22.49
C GLY A 344 4.60 1.35 -21.12
N THR A 345 3.30 1.56 -20.93
CA THR A 345 2.58 1.14 -19.72
C THR A 345 2.67 -0.38 -19.50
N GLY A 346 2.48 -1.18 -20.55
CA GLY A 346 2.60 -2.64 -20.49
C GLY A 346 4.00 -3.11 -20.09
N ILE A 347 5.05 -2.50 -20.66
CA ILE A 347 6.45 -2.75 -20.26
C ILE A 347 6.66 -2.38 -18.79
N GLY A 348 6.13 -1.25 -18.34
CA GLY A 348 6.21 -0.82 -16.94
C GLY A 348 5.53 -1.81 -15.98
N VAL A 349 4.32 -2.27 -16.31
CA VAL A 349 3.60 -3.29 -15.53
C VAL A 349 4.41 -4.59 -15.50
N GLY A 350 4.88 -5.08 -16.65
CA GLY A 350 5.67 -6.30 -16.74
C GLY A 350 6.96 -6.24 -15.90
N ALA A 351 7.73 -5.16 -16.04
CA ALA A 351 8.96 -4.95 -15.27
C ALA A 351 8.69 -4.92 -13.77
N SER A 352 7.65 -4.21 -13.32
CA SER A 352 7.27 -4.16 -11.90
C SER A 352 6.83 -5.51 -11.33
N MET A 353 6.21 -6.37 -12.14
CA MET A 353 5.85 -7.73 -11.72
C MET A 353 7.11 -8.58 -11.53
N VAL A 354 8.07 -8.52 -12.45
CA VAL A 354 9.36 -9.23 -12.29
C VAL A 354 10.08 -8.74 -11.03
N ILE A 355 10.14 -7.42 -10.83
CA ILE A 355 10.77 -6.82 -9.64
C ILE A 355 10.08 -7.29 -8.35
N ALA A 356 8.75 -7.32 -8.33
CA ALA A 356 7.99 -7.71 -7.13
C ALA A 356 7.99 -9.23 -6.83
N GLU A 357 8.34 -10.08 -7.80
CA GLU A 357 8.56 -11.51 -7.57
C GLU A 357 10.00 -11.80 -7.12
N GLU A 358 10.98 -11.04 -7.62
CA GLU A 358 12.40 -11.21 -7.26
C GLU A 358 12.76 -10.53 -5.93
N TRP A 359 12.14 -9.38 -5.62
CA TRP A 359 12.41 -8.60 -4.41
C TRP A 359 11.13 -8.39 -3.59
N ASP A 360 11.23 -8.58 -2.27
CA ASP A 360 10.15 -8.25 -1.35
C ASP A 360 10.05 -6.72 -1.20
N VAL A 361 9.21 -6.11 -2.03
CA VAL A 361 9.00 -4.67 -2.02
C VAL A 361 7.97 -4.31 -0.95
N GLY A 362 8.42 -3.65 0.11
CA GLY A 362 7.54 -3.11 1.12
C GLY A 362 6.62 -2.00 0.56
N LEU A 363 5.51 -1.72 1.25
CA LEU A 363 4.63 -0.61 0.88
C LEU A 363 5.38 0.74 0.91
N GLY A 364 6.27 0.93 1.89
CA GLY A 364 7.10 2.13 1.99
C GLY A 364 8.11 2.25 0.85
N ASP A 365 8.78 1.16 0.48
CA ASP A 365 9.73 1.13 -0.64
C ASP A 365 9.06 1.56 -1.95
N ALA A 366 7.89 1.00 -2.25
CA ALA A 366 7.15 1.31 -3.47
C ALA A 366 6.72 2.78 -3.54
N TRP A 367 6.22 3.34 -2.43
CA TRP A 367 5.87 4.77 -2.36
C TRP A 367 7.11 5.67 -2.43
N PHE A 368 8.21 5.26 -1.81
CA PHE A 368 9.46 6.02 -1.87
C PHE A 368 10.06 6.06 -3.28
N LEU A 369 10.03 4.94 -4.01
CA LEU A 369 10.38 4.91 -5.43
C LEU A 369 9.47 5.78 -6.27
N ALA A 370 8.16 5.77 -5.99
CA ALA A 370 7.22 6.66 -6.67
C ALA A 370 7.55 8.14 -6.41
N ALA A 371 7.85 8.53 -5.17
CA ALA A 371 8.24 9.89 -4.81
C ALA A 371 9.52 10.33 -5.54
N THR A 372 10.55 9.48 -5.49
CA THR A 372 11.86 9.74 -6.10
C THR A 372 11.81 9.71 -7.61
N THR A 373 10.79 9.13 -8.23
CA THR A 373 10.61 9.19 -9.69
C THR A 373 9.75 10.40 -10.11
N LEU A 374 8.56 10.55 -9.52
CA LEU A 374 7.54 11.51 -9.97
C LEU A 374 7.95 12.97 -9.78
N TRP A 375 8.52 13.31 -8.63
CA TRP A 375 8.89 14.70 -8.34
C TRP A 375 10.09 15.15 -9.18
N PRO A 376 11.20 14.39 -9.29
CA PRO A 376 12.29 14.73 -10.22
C PRO A 376 11.84 14.80 -11.69
N THR A 377 10.93 13.93 -12.14
CA THR A 377 10.34 14.02 -13.49
C THR A 377 9.66 15.38 -13.68
N SER A 378 8.76 15.73 -12.77
CA SER A 378 7.99 16.98 -12.84
C SER A 378 8.90 18.21 -12.76
N SER A 379 9.88 18.18 -11.86
CA SER A 379 10.88 19.24 -11.72
C SER A 379 11.74 19.40 -12.96
N ALA A 380 12.18 18.32 -13.60
CA ALA A 380 13.00 18.40 -14.80
C ALA A 380 12.19 18.96 -15.99
N VAL A 381 10.91 18.59 -16.12
CA VAL A 381 10.00 19.22 -17.08
C VAL A 381 9.90 20.72 -16.82
N LEU A 382 9.58 21.15 -15.59
CA LEU A 382 9.47 22.56 -15.24
C LEU A 382 10.78 23.35 -15.49
N LEU A 383 11.93 22.75 -15.19
CA LEU A 383 13.24 23.36 -15.42
C LEU A 383 13.50 23.56 -16.92
N SER A 384 13.20 22.56 -17.73
CA SER A 384 13.35 22.65 -19.18
C SER A 384 12.41 23.71 -19.80
N GLU A 385 11.19 23.86 -19.25
CA GLU A 385 10.29 24.94 -19.68
C GLU A 385 10.86 26.33 -19.39
N HIS A 386 11.50 26.49 -18.23
CA HIS A 386 12.15 27.75 -17.85
C HIS A 386 13.30 28.10 -18.79
N HIS A 387 14.09 27.12 -19.22
CA HIS A 387 15.16 27.31 -20.20
C HIS A 387 14.67 27.49 -21.64
N GLY A 388 13.36 27.54 -21.88
CA GLY A 388 12.81 27.70 -23.22
C GLY A 388 13.03 26.49 -24.12
N ALA A 389 13.30 25.31 -23.54
CA ALA A 389 13.52 24.09 -24.29
C ALA A 389 12.31 23.77 -25.18
N SER A 390 12.56 23.18 -26.34
CA SER A 390 11.52 22.68 -27.25
C SER A 390 10.67 21.59 -26.57
N ASN A 391 9.47 21.32 -27.08
CA ASN A 391 8.60 20.28 -26.51
C ASN A 391 9.28 18.90 -26.44
N ARG A 392 10.12 18.57 -27.42
CA ARG A 392 10.89 17.32 -27.46
C ARG A 392 11.94 17.28 -26.36
N GLU A 393 12.72 18.35 -26.21
CA GLU A 393 13.73 18.45 -25.15
C GLU A 393 13.07 18.37 -23.77
N ARG A 394 11.93 19.04 -23.55
CA ARG A 394 11.19 18.99 -22.27
C ARG A 394 10.87 17.57 -21.82
N LEU A 395 10.43 16.74 -22.75
CA LEU A 395 10.11 15.32 -22.50
C LEU A 395 11.37 14.51 -22.17
N MET A 396 12.50 14.81 -22.82
CA MET A 396 13.79 14.18 -22.52
C MET A 396 14.33 14.60 -21.15
N TYR A 397 14.17 15.87 -20.76
CA TYR A 397 14.48 16.32 -19.40
C TYR A 397 13.63 15.59 -18.36
N GLY A 398 12.32 15.46 -18.60
CA GLY A 398 11.43 14.68 -17.73
C GLY A 398 11.89 13.23 -17.57
N LEU A 399 12.23 12.55 -18.67
CA LEU A 399 12.80 11.20 -18.62
C LEU A 399 14.12 11.14 -17.83
N ALA A 400 15.04 12.07 -18.08
CA ALA A 400 16.31 12.15 -17.36
C ALA A 400 16.08 12.35 -15.85
N GLY A 401 15.13 13.21 -15.48
CA GLY A 401 14.69 13.39 -14.10
C GLY A 401 14.12 12.11 -13.50
N ALA A 402 13.26 11.41 -14.24
CA ALA A 402 12.66 10.16 -13.81
C ALA A 402 13.70 9.07 -13.53
N PHE A 403 14.63 8.84 -14.46
CA PHE A 403 15.68 7.83 -14.32
C PHE A 403 16.71 8.21 -13.26
N GLY A 404 17.13 9.47 -13.20
CA GLY A 404 18.03 9.95 -12.16
C GLY A 404 17.42 9.82 -10.77
N GLY A 405 16.14 10.17 -10.66
CA GLY A 405 15.34 10.01 -9.45
C GLY A 405 15.17 8.55 -9.03
N ALA A 406 14.78 7.67 -9.95
CA ALA A 406 14.66 6.23 -9.70
C ALA A 406 16.00 5.62 -9.28
N ALA A 407 17.11 5.97 -9.94
CA ALA A 407 18.44 5.47 -9.58
C ALA A 407 18.85 5.89 -8.16
N LEU A 408 18.60 7.15 -7.78
CA LEU A 408 18.85 7.62 -6.41
C LEU A 408 17.94 6.93 -5.39
N GLY A 409 16.66 6.75 -5.72
CA GLY A 409 15.70 6.04 -4.88
C GLY A 409 16.09 4.59 -4.64
N THR A 410 16.39 3.84 -5.70
CA THR A 410 16.87 2.46 -5.60
C THR A 410 18.18 2.37 -4.82
N GLY A 411 19.13 3.28 -5.06
CA GLY A 411 20.37 3.36 -4.31
C GLY A 411 20.15 3.57 -2.81
N ALA A 412 19.23 4.47 -2.43
CA ALA A 412 18.87 4.72 -1.04
C ALA A 412 18.19 3.49 -0.39
N LEU A 413 17.31 2.80 -1.11
CA LEU A 413 16.66 1.56 -0.62
C LEU A 413 17.66 0.42 -0.39
N GLY A 414 18.75 0.38 -1.15
CA GLY A 414 19.83 -0.59 -0.97
C GLY A 414 20.50 -0.53 0.41
N PHE A 415 20.34 0.56 1.18
CA PHE A 415 20.92 0.72 2.51
C PHE A 415 20.03 0.25 3.67
N GLY A 416 18.76 -0.10 3.44
CA GLY A 416 17.90 -0.58 4.53
C GLY A 416 16.39 -0.53 4.31
N GLY A 417 15.90 -0.48 3.07
CA GLY A 417 14.49 -0.26 2.78
C GLY A 417 14.00 1.11 3.28
N MET A 418 12.70 1.36 3.15
CA MET A 418 12.04 2.58 3.55
C MET A 418 10.70 2.27 4.20
N SER A 419 10.43 2.89 5.34
CA SER A 419 9.12 2.77 5.98
C SER A 419 8.07 3.59 5.22
N THR A 420 6.78 3.25 5.41
CA THR A 420 5.67 4.03 4.86
C THR A 420 5.70 5.50 5.31
N GLY A 421 6.15 5.77 6.53
CA GLY A 421 6.30 7.13 7.04
C GLY A 421 7.41 7.92 6.35
N GLY A 422 8.56 7.27 6.08
CA GLY A 422 9.67 7.89 5.37
C GLY A 422 9.34 8.17 3.90
N ALA A 423 8.58 7.26 3.26
CA ALA A 423 8.04 7.48 1.93
C ALA A 423 7.10 8.69 1.87
N LEU A 424 6.21 8.84 2.87
CA LEU A 424 5.35 10.01 2.99
C LEU A 424 6.15 11.30 3.20
N VAL A 425 7.14 11.31 4.10
CA VAL A 425 8.06 12.46 4.28
C VAL A 425 8.67 12.87 2.96
N THR A 426 9.10 11.90 2.14
CA THR A 426 9.71 12.17 0.84
C THR A 426 8.71 12.77 -0.15
N HIS A 427 7.47 12.28 -0.19
CA HIS A 427 6.40 12.87 -1.00
C HIS A 427 6.05 14.29 -0.57
N SER A 428 5.90 14.53 0.74
CA SER A 428 5.62 15.84 1.31
C SER A 428 6.78 16.80 1.09
N GLY A 429 8.02 16.31 1.19
CA GLY A 429 9.22 17.05 0.83
C GLY A 429 9.23 17.51 -0.62
N GLY A 430 8.88 16.64 -1.57
CA GLY A 430 8.72 17.04 -2.98
C GLY A 430 7.63 18.08 -3.19
N ALA A 431 6.47 17.91 -2.54
CA ALA A 431 5.34 18.83 -2.64
C ALA A 431 5.65 20.21 -2.05
N TYR A 432 6.10 20.25 -0.80
CA TYR A 432 6.46 21.50 -0.12
C TYR A 432 7.70 22.14 -0.69
N GLY A 433 8.68 21.34 -1.11
CA GLY A 433 9.84 21.83 -1.83
C GLY A 433 9.42 22.57 -3.09
N THR A 434 8.55 21.96 -3.91
CA THR A 434 7.99 22.59 -5.10
C THR A 434 7.31 23.92 -4.74
N LEU A 435 6.37 23.89 -3.79
CA LEU A 435 5.63 25.08 -3.35
C LEU A 435 6.54 26.21 -2.86
N LEU A 436 7.43 25.91 -1.91
CA LEU A 436 8.34 26.88 -1.28
C LEU A 436 9.36 27.42 -2.28
N GLY A 437 9.87 26.58 -3.18
CA GLY A 437 10.74 27.04 -4.27
C GLY A 437 10.03 28.01 -5.20
N GLY A 438 8.78 27.72 -5.58
CA GLY A 438 7.95 28.63 -6.37
C GLY A 438 7.67 29.97 -5.67
N MET A 439 7.36 29.92 -4.37
CA MET A 439 7.18 31.13 -3.53
C MET A 439 8.47 31.93 -3.42
N ALA A 440 9.61 31.29 -3.18
CA ALA A 440 10.92 31.95 -3.08
C ALA A 440 11.29 32.66 -4.39
N GLU A 441 11.06 32.03 -5.54
CA GLU A 441 11.25 32.69 -6.83
C GLU A 441 10.33 33.90 -6.98
N ARG A 442 9.05 33.80 -6.64
CA ARG A 442 8.13 34.95 -6.68
C ARG A 442 8.56 36.08 -5.75
N MET A 443 9.08 35.77 -4.56
CA MET A 443 9.60 36.79 -3.66
C MET A 443 10.82 37.52 -4.23
N ILE A 444 11.75 36.78 -4.87
CA ILE A 444 13.01 37.33 -5.37
C ILE A 444 12.80 38.06 -6.70
N ALA A 445 12.27 37.36 -7.70
CA ALA A 445 12.18 37.85 -9.07
C ALA A 445 10.98 38.77 -9.31
N GLY A 446 9.92 38.67 -8.49
CA GLY A 446 8.65 39.34 -8.76
C GLY A 446 7.95 38.79 -10.02
N GLY A 447 6.89 39.46 -10.46
CA GLY A 447 6.19 39.16 -11.71
C GLY A 447 5.02 38.18 -11.60
N ASN A 448 4.22 38.10 -12.67
CA ASN A 448 2.99 37.32 -12.74
C ASN A 448 3.15 35.94 -13.39
N ASP A 449 4.30 35.66 -14.00
CA ASP A 449 4.58 34.40 -14.70
C ASP A 449 4.76 33.21 -13.74
N LEU A 450 4.36 32.02 -14.16
CA LEU A 450 4.51 30.80 -13.34
C LEU A 450 5.99 30.63 -12.91
N PRO A 451 6.29 30.50 -11.60
CA PRO A 451 7.67 30.45 -11.09
C PRO A 451 8.31 29.07 -11.33
N ARG A 452 8.46 28.70 -12.61
CA ARG A 452 8.88 27.37 -13.07
C ARG A 452 10.22 26.94 -12.49
N ARG A 453 11.19 27.85 -12.41
CA ARG A 453 12.54 27.56 -11.93
C ARG A 453 12.54 27.25 -10.43
N GLY A 454 11.83 28.06 -9.66
CA GLY A 454 11.62 27.87 -8.24
C GLY A 454 10.90 26.56 -7.94
N LEU A 455 9.78 26.30 -8.63
CA LEU A 455 9.03 25.05 -8.51
C LEU A 455 9.93 23.84 -8.81
N ALA A 456 10.72 23.91 -9.89
CA ALA A 456 11.62 22.83 -10.31
C ALA A 456 12.72 22.53 -9.28
N TYR A 457 13.54 23.52 -8.92
CA TYR A 457 14.64 23.33 -7.98
C TYR A 457 14.14 22.98 -6.58
N GLY A 458 13.04 23.62 -6.15
CA GLY A 458 12.40 23.33 -4.89
C GLY A 458 11.94 21.87 -4.80
N GLY A 459 11.28 21.35 -5.83
CA GLY A 459 10.82 19.95 -5.86
C GLY A 459 11.97 18.95 -5.79
N MET A 460 13.06 19.16 -6.54
CA MET A 460 14.25 18.30 -6.51
C MET A 460 14.94 18.35 -5.14
N ALA A 461 15.22 19.55 -4.63
CA ALA A 461 15.85 19.72 -3.33
C ALA A 461 14.99 19.13 -2.21
N GLY A 462 13.67 19.34 -2.27
CA GLY A 462 12.71 18.81 -1.31
C GLY A 462 12.72 17.29 -1.24
N VAL A 463 12.68 16.59 -2.37
CA VAL A 463 12.76 15.11 -2.39
C VAL A 463 14.11 14.61 -1.90
N VAL A 464 15.22 15.22 -2.31
CA VAL A 464 16.55 14.77 -1.89
C VAL A 464 16.74 14.97 -0.39
N LEU A 465 16.40 16.14 0.14
CA LEU A 465 16.55 16.45 1.56
C LEU A 465 15.61 15.61 2.43
N ALA A 466 14.34 15.49 2.03
CA ALA A 466 13.36 14.70 2.76
C ALA A 466 13.63 13.20 2.67
N GLY A 467 14.11 12.72 1.51
CA GLY A 467 14.52 11.33 1.34
C GLY A 467 15.77 10.98 2.15
N ALA A 468 16.78 11.84 2.14
CA ALA A 468 17.96 11.69 2.98
C ALA A 468 17.60 11.72 4.48
N TRP A 469 16.70 12.63 4.87
CA TRP A 469 16.18 12.67 6.24
C TRP A 469 15.44 11.37 6.60
N ALA A 470 14.56 10.90 5.72
CA ALA A 470 13.80 9.67 5.92
C ALA A 470 14.69 8.42 6.03
N ALA A 471 15.81 8.40 5.31
CA ALA A 471 16.80 7.32 5.36
C ALA A 471 17.67 7.38 6.63
N GLN A 472 18.01 8.59 7.11
CA GLN A 472 18.92 8.76 8.25
C GLN A 472 18.21 8.66 9.61
N PHE A 473 16.96 9.14 9.69
CA PHE A 473 16.21 9.20 10.95
C PHE A 473 15.12 8.14 11.00
N ARG A 474 14.88 7.59 12.20
CA ARG A 474 13.75 6.67 12.45
C ARG A 474 12.49 7.34 11.93
N SER A 475 11.87 6.74 10.92
CA SER A 475 10.79 7.39 10.23
C SER A 475 9.58 7.50 11.16
N PRO A 476 8.96 8.69 11.27
CA PRO A 476 7.74 8.88 12.03
C PRO A 476 6.59 8.02 11.46
N SER A 477 5.56 7.77 12.27
CA SER A 477 4.37 7.06 11.80
C SER A 477 3.68 7.83 10.66
N PRO A 478 3.05 7.14 9.69
CA PRO A 478 2.31 7.77 8.60
C PRO A 478 1.26 8.80 9.06
N SER A 479 0.56 8.51 10.16
CA SER A 479 -0.43 9.40 10.76
C SER A 479 0.18 10.69 11.27
N ARG A 480 1.38 10.62 11.88
CA ARG A 480 2.11 11.80 12.34
C ARG A 480 2.50 12.72 11.20
N ILE A 481 3.00 12.16 10.09
CA ILE A 481 3.35 12.96 8.90
C ILE A 481 2.12 13.62 8.30
N LEU A 482 1.02 12.88 8.16
CA LEU A 482 -0.22 13.46 7.66
C LEU A 482 -0.74 14.59 8.56
N PHE A 483 -0.59 14.48 9.88
CA PHE A 483 -0.94 15.55 10.80
C PHE A 483 -0.03 16.79 10.64
N ILE A 484 1.28 16.59 10.49
CA ILE A 484 2.25 17.66 10.21
C ILE A 484 1.93 18.35 8.87
N ASP A 485 1.58 17.59 7.84
CA ASP A 485 1.22 18.14 6.54
C ASP A 485 -0.09 18.94 6.63
N MET A 486 -1.09 18.40 7.32
CA MET A 486 -2.35 19.10 7.54
C MET A 486 -2.14 20.40 8.31
N SER A 487 -1.31 20.39 9.37
CA SER A 487 -1.03 21.57 10.16
C SER A 487 -0.21 22.61 9.39
N ALA A 488 0.76 22.18 8.56
CA ALA A 488 1.49 23.04 7.65
C ALA A 488 0.56 23.68 6.61
N GLY A 489 -0.36 22.91 6.00
CA GLY A 489 -1.37 23.42 5.08
C GLY A 489 -2.31 24.44 5.73
N LEU A 490 -2.81 24.15 6.93
CA LEU A 490 -3.64 25.08 7.70
C LEU A 490 -2.88 26.36 8.08
N GLY A 491 -1.62 26.22 8.47
CA GLY A 491 -0.73 27.36 8.75
C GLY A 491 -0.51 28.23 7.50
N ALA A 492 -0.30 27.62 6.34
CA ALA A 492 -0.17 28.33 5.06
C ALA A 492 -1.44 29.12 4.73
N LEU A 493 -2.62 28.52 4.91
CA LEU A 493 -3.91 29.19 4.70
C LEU A 493 -4.13 30.34 5.69
N ALA A 494 -3.75 30.17 6.96
CA ALA A 494 -3.81 31.25 7.95
C ALA A 494 -2.87 32.41 7.57
N GLY A 495 -1.65 32.10 7.13
CA GLY A 495 -0.71 33.08 6.59
C GLY A 495 -1.26 33.82 5.36
N ALA A 496 -1.89 33.08 4.44
CA ALA A 496 -2.55 33.66 3.26
C ALA A 496 -3.68 34.61 3.65
N ALA A 497 -4.50 34.23 4.64
CA ALA A 497 -5.61 35.03 5.12
C ALA A 497 -5.13 36.36 5.73
N LEU A 498 -4.05 36.33 6.53
CA LEU A 498 -3.49 37.52 7.18
C LEU A 498 -2.91 38.54 6.20
N ALA A 499 -2.39 38.11 5.06
CA ALA A 499 -1.81 39.00 4.06
C ALA A 499 -2.65 39.08 2.77
N SER A 500 -3.91 38.66 2.84
CA SER A 500 -4.78 38.57 1.65
C SER A 500 -4.81 39.91 0.91
N PRO A 501 -4.62 39.91 -0.43
CA PRO A 501 -4.66 41.14 -1.22
C PRO A 501 -5.98 41.92 -1.08
N LEU A 502 -7.07 41.27 -0.65
CA LEU A 502 -8.35 41.94 -0.38
C LEU A 502 -8.28 42.96 0.77
N VAL A 503 -7.27 42.86 1.64
CA VAL A 503 -7.00 43.84 2.71
C VAL A 503 -6.18 45.03 2.16
N PHE A 504 -5.57 44.88 0.99
CA PHE A 504 -4.66 45.87 0.41
C PHE A 504 -5.13 46.29 -0.99
N ASP A 505 -5.70 47.49 -1.12
CA ASP A 505 -6.28 48.06 -2.35
C ASP A 505 -5.36 48.15 -3.59
N ASP A 506 -4.11 47.67 -3.54
CA ASP A 506 -3.16 47.78 -4.65
C ASP A 506 -2.27 46.53 -4.73
N SER A 507 -1.97 46.02 -5.92
CA SER A 507 -1.28 44.73 -6.15
C SER A 507 0.23 44.87 -6.42
N GLY A 508 0.88 45.87 -5.83
CA GLY A 508 2.30 46.13 -6.00
C GLY A 508 3.21 44.97 -5.57
N GLU A 509 4.43 44.92 -6.13
CA GLU A 509 5.40 43.83 -5.91
C GLU A 509 5.69 43.58 -4.42
N ASP A 510 5.83 44.63 -3.62
CA ASP A 510 6.11 44.52 -2.18
C ASP A 510 4.98 43.81 -1.41
N LYS A 511 3.73 43.97 -1.84
CA LYS A 511 2.58 43.30 -1.24
C LYS A 511 2.50 41.84 -1.67
N GLN A 512 2.89 41.52 -2.90
CA GLN A 512 3.02 40.12 -3.33
C GLN A 512 4.11 39.41 -2.52
N ARG A 513 5.25 40.06 -2.28
CA ARG A 513 6.32 39.55 -1.41
C ARG A 513 5.83 39.33 0.02
N LEU A 514 5.08 40.30 0.58
CA LEU A 514 4.47 40.19 1.90
C LEU A 514 3.49 39.00 1.95
N PHE A 515 2.65 38.83 0.92
CA PHE A 515 1.70 37.72 0.83
C PHE A 515 2.40 36.36 0.78
N PHE A 516 3.36 36.16 -0.12
CA PHE A 516 4.08 34.88 -0.17
C PHE A 516 4.92 34.64 1.08
N GLY A 517 5.48 35.72 1.66
CA GLY A 517 6.21 35.67 2.92
C GLY A 517 5.33 35.19 4.06
N SER A 518 4.13 35.76 4.23
CA SER A 518 3.20 35.35 5.28
C SER A 518 2.73 33.90 5.10
N VAL A 519 2.45 33.46 3.86
CA VAL A 519 2.09 32.07 3.55
C VAL A 519 3.22 31.13 3.94
N THR A 520 4.46 31.47 3.59
CA THR A 520 5.65 30.68 3.92
C THR A 520 5.86 30.60 5.42
N THR A 521 5.79 31.73 6.13
CA THR A 521 5.90 31.78 7.59
C THR A 521 4.79 30.98 8.25
N GLY A 522 3.55 31.12 7.78
CA GLY A 522 2.41 30.35 8.28
C GLY A 522 2.58 28.85 8.07
N LEU A 523 3.05 28.43 6.89
CA LEU A 523 3.34 27.04 6.57
C LEU A 523 4.37 26.44 7.53
N LEU A 524 5.50 27.13 7.72
CA LEU A 524 6.57 26.69 8.62
C LEU A 524 6.08 26.64 10.08
N ALA A 525 5.38 27.66 10.53
CA ALA A 525 4.81 27.71 11.89
C ALA A 525 3.81 26.57 12.12
N GLY A 526 2.89 26.34 11.17
CA GLY A 526 1.91 25.26 11.23
C GLY A 526 2.56 23.88 11.25
N GLY A 527 3.58 23.65 10.42
CA GLY A 527 4.35 22.41 10.40
C GLY A 527 5.09 22.17 11.72
N LEU A 528 5.74 23.20 12.27
CA LEU A 528 6.42 23.12 13.58
C LEU A 528 5.44 22.82 14.72
N ILE A 529 4.27 23.48 14.73
CA ILE A 529 3.22 23.21 15.72
C ILE A 529 2.73 21.77 15.61
N GLY A 530 2.47 21.28 14.40
CA GLY A 530 2.04 19.88 14.21
C GLY A 530 3.10 18.87 14.64
N ALA A 531 4.37 19.14 14.35
CA ALA A 531 5.48 18.30 14.74
C ALA A 531 5.69 18.28 16.27
N TRP A 532 5.45 19.41 16.94
CA TRP A 532 5.53 19.54 18.39
C TRP A 532 4.33 18.89 19.11
N MET A 533 3.12 19.03 18.57
CA MET A 533 1.90 18.45 19.13
C MET A 533 1.79 16.94 18.97
N THR A 534 2.58 16.34 18.08
CA THR A 534 2.64 14.89 17.91
C THR A 534 3.78 14.35 18.76
N PRO A 535 3.52 13.80 19.96
CA PRO A 535 4.56 13.19 20.76
C PRO A 535 5.21 12.09 19.93
N SER A 536 6.54 12.01 19.99
CA SER A 536 7.24 10.86 19.43
C SER A 536 6.75 9.65 20.20
N GLU A 537 5.90 8.84 19.56
CA GLU A 537 5.65 7.48 20.02
C GLU A 537 7.03 6.88 20.22
N LYS A 538 7.34 6.53 21.48
CA LYS A 538 8.50 5.71 21.76
C LYS A 538 8.21 4.42 21.03
N SER A 539 8.86 4.24 19.89
CA SER A 539 8.78 3.01 19.13
C SER A 539 8.89 1.86 20.13
N PRO A 540 7.94 0.93 20.17
CA PRO A 540 8.02 -0.23 21.04
C PRO A 540 9.27 -1.10 20.75
N SER A 541 10.10 -0.72 19.78
CA SER A 541 11.39 -1.33 19.46
C SER A 541 12.54 -1.04 20.44
N ASP A 542 12.35 -0.28 21.52
CA ASP A 542 13.25 -0.32 22.68
C ASP A 542 12.73 -1.25 23.81
N SER A 543 11.53 -1.82 23.63
CA SER A 543 11.33 -3.21 24.03
C SER A 543 12.08 -4.03 22.98
N SER A 544 13.43 -4.04 23.08
CA SER A 544 14.18 -5.17 22.57
C SER A 544 13.38 -6.39 22.99
N LEU A 545 13.06 -7.28 22.05
CA LEU A 545 12.44 -8.55 22.34
C LEU A 545 13.37 -9.22 23.36
N GLN A 546 13.17 -8.94 24.64
CA GLN A 546 13.88 -9.54 25.74
C GLN A 546 13.23 -10.90 25.81
N MET A 547 13.62 -11.75 24.85
CA MET A 547 13.65 -13.17 25.04
C MET A 547 14.62 -13.39 26.18
N THR A 548 14.11 -13.18 27.39
CA THR A 548 14.76 -13.69 28.57
C THR A 548 14.55 -15.19 28.49
N PRO A 549 15.62 -15.99 28.35
CA PRO A 549 15.49 -17.41 28.58
C PRO A 549 15.01 -17.52 30.02
N PHE A 550 13.80 -18.05 30.20
CA PHE A 550 13.32 -18.32 31.53
C PHE A 550 13.50 -19.81 31.78
N PHE A 551 13.99 -20.10 32.97
CA PHE A 551 14.04 -21.43 33.54
C PHE A 551 13.13 -21.38 34.75
N ASP A 552 11.95 -21.98 34.62
CA ASP A 552 11.04 -22.14 35.75
C ASP A 552 11.09 -23.58 36.23
N SER A 553 11.15 -23.75 37.55
CA SER A 553 11.07 -25.05 38.19
C SER A 553 9.87 -25.03 39.14
N THR A 554 8.76 -25.58 38.67
CA THR A 554 7.56 -25.71 39.50
C THR A 554 7.63 -27.06 40.22
N ILE A 555 7.63 -27.01 41.55
CA ILE A 555 7.58 -28.21 42.40
C ILE A 555 6.10 -28.52 42.65
N GLU A 556 5.53 -29.41 41.86
CA GLU A 556 4.28 -30.07 42.22
C GLU A 556 4.60 -31.26 43.14
N SER A 557 3.67 -31.58 44.04
CA SER A 557 3.82 -32.37 45.28
C SER A 557 4.50 -33.74 45.19
N THR A 558 4.86 -34.23 44.00
CA THR A 558 5.62 -35.46 43.79
C THR A 558 6.65 -35.41 42.66
N HIS A 559 6.64 -34.43 41.74
CA HIS A 559 7.53 -34.35 40.59
C HIS A 559 8.01 -32.90 40.31
N THR A 560 9.31 -32.74 40.05
CA THR A 560 9.88 -31.45 39.63
C THR A 560 9.77 -31.32 38.11
N ARG A 561 8.96 -30.37 37.62
CA ARG A 561 8.88 -30.04 36.19
C ARG A 561 9.80 -28.87 35.89
N TYR A 562 10.65 -29.02 34.88
CA TYR A 562 11.50 -27.95 34.36
C TYR A 562 10.94 -27.44 33.05
N THR A 563 10.62 -26.16 32.98
CA THR A 563 10.15 -25.48 31.77
C THR A 563 11.25 -24.56 31.26
N LEU A 564 11.75 -24.85 30.06
CA LEU A 564 12.67 -23.99 29.33
C LEU A 564 11.89 -23.31 28.21
N GLY A 565 11.89 -21.99 28.17
CA GLY A 565 11.20 -21.25 27.12
C GLY A 565 11.78 -19.86 26.92
N LEU A 566 11.38 -19.24 25.80
CA LEU A 566 11.66 -17.84 25.52
C LEU A 566 10.39 -17.06 25.87
N ARG A 567 10.45 -16.25 26.92
CA ARG A 567 9.34 -15.37 27.30
C ARG A 567 9.52 -14.07 26.54
N GLY A 568 8.70 -13.85 25.51
CA GLY A 568 8.53 -12.52 24.92
C GLY A 568 7.48 -11.76 25.71
N SER A 569 7.84 -10.64 26.32
CA SER A 569 6.85 -9.62 26.72
C SER A 569 6.61 -8.71 25.52
N PHE A 570 5.37 -8.67 25.05
CA PHE A 570 4.93 -7.70 24.04
C PHE A 570 4.60 -6.37 24.72
#